data_AF-A0A7C7C424-F1
#
_entry.id   AF-A0A7C7C424-F1
#
_cell.length_a   1.000
_cell.length_b   1.000
_cell.length_c   1.000
_cell.angle_alpha   90.00
_cell.angle_beta   90.00
_cell.angle_gamma   90.00
#
_symmetry.space_group_name_H-M   'P 1'
#
loop_
_entity.id
_entity.type
_entity.pdbx_description
1 polymer ?
#
loop_
_entity_poly.entity_id
_entity_poly.type
_entity_poly.pdbx_seq_one_letter_code
_entity_poly.pdbx_strand_id
1 'polypeptide(L)'
;MEQKITETLSRSVCGGWDRGFLESILDQLAKGRNLSIKQKQSIGKVLARNGDDAQGVHDNWQTEYIKKYKKDGIVLATYHSRQPYYKPMAADILADKVPEYKKFLRMYNNKYSRKVLAAHTQAPRYAVSTHIQGRTNLNAYKDIEIDSVAWTTQSAVVEKFKKHGGFIMEIRPEIYSHAKGSKRYKILPIGATIPLIIEERHLKLHRKTK
;
A
#
# COMPACT_ATOMS: atom_id res chain seq x y z
N MET A 1 31.12 25.06 13.60
CA MET A 1 30.64 23.78 13.01
C MET A 1 29.94 22.95 14.06
N GLU A 2 30.56 22.76 15.23
CA GLU A 2 29.96 22.08 16.41
C GLU A 2 28.58 22.64 16.78
N GLN A 3 28.43 23.97 16.95
CA GLN A 3 27.12 24.58 17.25
C GLN A 3 26.01 24.15 16.27
N LYS A 4 26.29 24.16 14.96
CA LYS A 4 25.30 23.74 13.93
C LYS A 4 24.97 22.25 14.03
N ILE A 5 25.93 21.41 14.42
CA ILE A 5 25.70 19.98 14.62
C ILE A 5 24.82 19.75 15.85
N THR A 6 25.12 20.42 16.97
CA THR A 6 24.33 20.35 18.21
C THR A 6 22.90 20.83 17.99
N GLU A 7 22.72 21.94 17.27
CA GLU A 7 21.41 22.45 16.89
C GLU A 7 20.64 21.48 15.98
N THR A 8 21.33 20.77 15.08
CA THR A 8 20.69 19.76 14.24
C THR A 8 20.29 18.51 15.04
N LEU A 9 21.08 18.13 16.05
CA LEU A 9 20.79 17.00 16.93
C LEU A 9 19.61 17.25 17.89
N SER A 10 19.35 18.51 18.24
CA SER A 10 18.18 18.87 19.07
C SER A 10 16.86 18.78 18.31
N ARG A 11 16.88 18.75 16.98
CA ARG A 11 15.70 18.66 16.10
C ARG A 11 15.16 17.23 16.05
N SER A 12 13.84 17.06 16.16
CA SER A 12 13.19 15.73 16.13
C SER A 12 13.30 15.05 14.76
N VAL A 13 13.46 15.83 13.68
CA VAL A 13 13.69 15.30 12.33
C VAL A 13 15.01 14.53 12.21
N CYS A 14 15.99 14.83 13.07
CA CYS A 14 17.30 14.18 13.09
C CYS A 14 17.25 12.84 13.85
N GLY A 15 16.88 11.79 13.13
CA GLY A 15 16.79 10.41 13.63
C GLY A 15 17.68 9.41 12.90
N GLY A 16 17.75 8.18 13.43
CA GLY A 16 18.41 7.04 12.80
C GLY A 16 19.91 7.26 12.54
N TRP A 17 20.36 6.92 11.32
CA TRP A 17 21.78 7.00 10.94
C TRP A 17 22.33 8.44 10.98
N ASP A 18 21.52 9.44 10.60
CA ASP A 18 21.96 10.84 10.59
C ASP A 18 22.32 11.31 12.02
N ARG A 19 21.53 10.91 13.03
CA ARG A 19 21.77 11.22 14.44
C ARG A 19 23.06 10.57 14.96
N GLY A 20 23.19 9.26 14.78
CA GLY A 20 24.38 8.52 15.23
C GLY A 20 25.66 8.97 14.53
N PHE A 21 25.56 9.37 13.25
CA PHE A 21 26.69 9.97 12.53
C PHE A 21 27.11 11.31 13.14
N LEU A 22 26.18 12.22 13.41
CA LEU A 22 26.48 13.52 14.02
C LEU A 22 27.04 13.38 15.45
N GLU A 23 26.51 12.46 16.25
CA GLU A 23 27.03 12.13 17.59
C GLU A 23 28.48 11.63 17.52
N SER A 24 28.78 10.73 16.57
CA SER A 24 30.15 10.24 16.34
C SER A 24 31.10 11.37 15.91
N ILE A 25 30.64 12.33 15.11
CA ILE A 25 31.44 13.49 14.70
C ILE A 25 31.72 14.42 15.88
N LEU A 26 30.74 14.65 16.76
CA LEU A 26 30.95 15.45 17.98
C LEU A 26 31.99 14.82 18.91
N ASP A 27 31.91 13.51 19.13
CA ASP A 27 32.90 12.80 19.95
C ASP A 27 34.32 12.88 19.36
N GLN A 28 34.44 12.80 18.02
CA GLN A 28 35.73 12.96 17.34
C GLN A 28 36.30 14.37 17.49
N LEU A 29 35.46 15.40 17.42
CA LEU A 29 35.85 16.80 17.62
C LEU A 29 36.24 17.08 19.07
N ALA A 30 35.48 16.54 20.05
CA ALA A 30 35.79 16.64 21.47
C ALA A 30 37.16 16.01 21.81
N LYS A 31 37.56 14.97 21.08
CA LYS A 31 38.88 14.32 21.19
C LYS A 31 40.00 15.06 20.42
N GLY A 32 39.72 16.23 19.86
CA GLY A 32 40.70 17.06 19.14
C GLY A 32 41.18 16.48 17.81
N ARG A 33 40.46 15.51 17.24
CA ARG A 33 40.87 14.85 15.98
C ARG A 33 40.39 15.63 14.76
N ASN A 34 41.22 15.65 13.72
CA ASN A 34 40.86 16.27 12.45
C ASN A 34 39.79 15.48 11.70
N LEU A 35 38.85 16.20 11.08
CA LEU A 35 37.82 15.61 10.23
C LEU A 35 38.34 15.39 8.81
N SER A 36 38.09 14.19 8.28
CA SER A 36 38.34 13.85 6.87
C SER A 36 37.49 14.69 5.92
N ILE A 37 37.98 14.91 4.69
CA ILE A 37 37.26 15.61 3.62
C ILE A 37 35.89 14.96 3.37
N LYS A 38 35.83 13.61 3.34
CA LYS A 38 34.57 12.87 3.15
C LYS A 38 33.58 13.10 4.31
N GLN A 39 34.07 13.19 5.55
CA GLN A 39 33.23 13.48 6.71
C GLN A 39 32.64 14.89 6.61
N LYS A 40 33.45 15.91 6.24
CA LYS A 40 32.98 17.29 6.03
C LYS A 40 31.88 17.36 4.95
N GLN A 41 32.04 16.64 3.84
CA GLN A 41 31.01 16.56 2.79
C GLN A 41 29.73 15.89 3.28
N SER A 42 29.84 14.78 4.02
CA SER A 42 28.67 14.08 4.60
C SER A 42 27.94 14.94 5.63
N ILE A 43 28.66 15.68 6.47
CA ILE A 43 28.07 16.64 7.41
C ILE A 43 27.24 17.67 6.65
N GLY A 44 27.76 18.27 5.58
CA GLY A 44 26.99 19.21 4.76
C GLY A 44 25.67 18.61 4.24
N LYS A 45 25.70 17.35 3.76
CA LYS A 45 24.49 16.64 3.31
C LYS A 45 23.52 16.30 4.45
N VAL A 46 24.01 15.99 5.65
CA VAL A 46 23.17 15.70 6.82
C VAL A 46 22.50 16.97 7.33
N LEU A 47 23.26 18.07 7.47
CA LEU A 47 22.74 19.37 7.89
C LEU A 47 21.68 19.87 6.90
N ALA A 48 21.93 19.78 5.59
CA ALA A 48 20.95 20.16 4.58
C ALA A 48 19.65 19.32 4.63
N ARG A 49 19.74 18.03 5.00
CA ARG A 49 18.57 17.14 5.13
C ARG A 49 17.75 17.35 6.40
N ASN A 50 18.32 18.00 7.41
CA ASN A 50 17.73 18.23 8.73
C ASN A 50 17.66 19.74 9.07
N GLY A 51 17.54 20.57 8.03
CA GLY A 51 17.37 22.03 8.14
C GLY A 51 16.02 22.44 8.76
N ASP A 52 15.83 23.74 8.95
CA ASP A 52 14.60 24.28 9.57
C ASP A 52 13.35 23.95 8.75
N ASP A 53 13.47 24.03 7.42
CA ASP A 53 12.40 23.64 6.51
C ASP A 53 12.00 22.17 6.69
N ALA A 54 12.98 21.29 6.92
CA ALA A 54 12.74 19.86 7.13
C ALA A 54 12.06 19.60 8.48
N GLN A 55 12.39 20.39 9.50
CA GLN A 55 11.74 20.34 10.80
C GLN A 55 10.28 20.83 10.71
N GLY A 56 10.03 21.96 10.04
CA GLY A 56 8.67 22.47 9.85
C GLY A 56 7.76 21.50 9.09
N VAL A 57 8.30 20.79 8.08
CA VAL A 57 7.57 19.70 7.40
C VAL A 57 7.29 18.53 8.35
N HIS A 58 8.24 18.18 9.20
CA HIS A 58 8.08 17.10 10.17
C HIS A 58 6.99 17.41 11.20
N ASP A 59 6.98 18.62 11.75
CA ASP A 59 6.00 19.05 12.76
C ASP A 59 4.58 19.11 12.18
N ASN A 60 4.45 19.56 10.93
CA ASN A 60 3.16 19.63 10.24
C ASN A 60 2.71 18.29 9.65
N TRP A 61 3.58 17.29 9.60
CA TRP A 61 3.32 16.04 8.90
C TRP A 61 2.10 15.31 9.46
N GLN A 62 1.96 15.23 10.77
CA GLN A 62 0.82 14.55 11.40
C GLN A 62 -0.51 15.16 10.94
N THR A 63 -0.60 16.49 10.94
CA THR A 63 -1.79 17.22 10.49
C THR A 63 -2.04 17.04 8.99
N GLU A 64 -0.99 17.14 8.17
CA GLU A 64 -1.09 16.95 6.71
C GLU A 64 -1.53 15.51 6.38
N TYR A 65 -0.92 14.52 7.04
CA TYR A 65 -1.24 13.11 6.87
C TYR A 65 -2.72 12.84 7.17
N ILE A 66 -3.21 13.27 8.33
CA ILE A 66 -4.60 13.06 8.74
C ILE A 66 -5.57 13.71 7.75
N LYS A 67 -5.29 14.96 7.34
CA LYS A 67 -6.17 15.74 6.47
C LYS A 67 -6.21 15.22 5.04
N LYS A 68 -5.05 14.89 4.47
CA LYS A 68 -4.89 14.64 3.03
C LYS A 68 -4.65 13.18 2.68
N TYR A 69 -3.82 12.49 3.45
CA TYR A 69 -3.29 11.18 3.06
C TYR A 69 -3.90 10.00 3.80
N LYS A 70 -4.62 10.19 4.91
CA LYS A 70 -5.12 9.09 5.75
C LYS A 70 -5.96 8.08 4.97
N LYS A 71 -6.89 8.56 4.15
CA LYS A 71 -7.76 7.69 3.33
C LYS A 71 -6.96 6.85 2.33
N ASP A 72 -6.10 7.50 1.54
CA ASP A 72 -5.21 6.82 0.60
C ASP A 72 -4.23 5.88 1.31
N GLY A 73 -3.74 6.30 2.47
CA GLY A 73 -2.81 5.55 3.31
C GLY A 73 -3.40 4.23 3.77
N ILE A 74 -4.66 4.21 4.19
CA ILE A 74 -5.38 2.98 4.55
C ILE A 74 -5.50 2.05 3.35
N VAL A 75 -5.89 2.55 2.18
CA VAL A 75 -6.00 1.75 0.95
C VAL A 75 -4.65 1.11 0.58
N LEU A 76 -3.57 1.89 0.64
CA LEU A 76 -2.22 1.41 0.37
C LEU A 76 -1.75 0.41 1.43
N ALA A 77 -2.07 0.64 2.70
CA ALA A 77 -1.70 -0.25 3.79
C ALA A 77 -2.42 -1.60 3.66
N THR A 78 -3.71 -1.62 3.33
CA THR A 78 -4.44 -2.86 3.03
C THR A 78 -3.78 -3.63 1.88
N TYR A 79 -3.39 -2.96 0.79
CA TYR A 79 -2.68 -3.59 -0.33
C TYR A 79 -1.30 -4.13 0.07
N HIS A 80 -0.49 -3.32 0.77
CA HIS A 80 0.87 -3.68 1.16
C HIS A 80 0.96 -4.61 2.37
N SER A 81 -0.13 -4.86 3.09
CA SER A 81 -0.18 -5.85 4.18
C SER A 81 0.26 -7.26 3.74
N ARG A 82 0.04 -7.57 2.45
CA ARG A 82 0.41 -8.84 1.80
C ARG A 82 1.79 -8.80 1.14
N GLN A 83 2.44 -7.65 1.09
CA GLN A 83 3.72 -7.43 0.42
C GLN A 83 4.84 -7.22 1.44
N PRO A 84 6.02 -7.86 1.30
CA PRO A 84 7.03 -7.86 2.36
C PRO A 84 7.63 -6.46 2.63
N TYR A 85 7.81 -5.65 1.59
CA TYR A 85 8.64 -4.44 1.68
C TYR A 85 8.05 -3.33 2.55
N TYR A 86 6.74 -3.09 2.46
CA TYR A 86 6.05 -2.05 3.26
C TYR A 86 5.18 -2.64 4.36
N LYS A 87 5.28 -3.96 4.63
CA LYS A 87 4.44 -4.66 5.61
C LYS A 87 4.43 -4.03 7.01
N PRO A 88 5.59 -3.66 7.61
CA PRO A 88 5.59 -3.09 8.95
C PRO A 88 4.87 -1.74 8.99
N MET A 89 5.15 -0.87 8.01
CA MET A 89 4.50 0.44 7.90
C MET A 89 3.00 0.32 7.59
N ALA A 90 2.61 -0.67 6.80
CA ALA A 90 1.21 -0.97 6.55
C ALA A 90 0.49 -1.39 7.84
N ALA A 91 1.12 -2.24 8.67
CA ALA A 91 0.56 -2.61 9.97
C ALA A 91 0.40 -1.41 10.90
N ASP A 92 1.39 -0.51 10.95
CA ASP A 92 1.30 0.72 11.74
C ASP A 92 0.16 1.64 11.27
N ILE A 93 0.01 1.85 9.97
CA ILE A 93 -1.08 2.65 9.40
C ILE A 93 -2.45 2.04 9.71
N LEU A 94 -2.58 0.71 9.61
CA LEU A 94 -3.82 0.01 9.95
C LEU A 94 -4.14 0.03 11.45
N ALA A 95 -3.12 0.22 12.30
CA ALA A 95 -3.26 0.47 13.73
C ALA A 95 -3.47 1.97 14.08
N ASP A 96 -3.83 2.79 13.08
CA ASP A 96 -4.04 4.23 13.17
C ASP A 96 -2.81 5.05 13.63
N LYS A 97 -1.60 4.51 13.45
CA LYS A 97 -0.36 5.26 13.70
C LYS A 97 0.05 6.05 12.46
N VAL A 98 0.59 7.25 12.70
CA VAL A 98 1.12 8.11 11.65
C VAL A 98 2.48 7.55 11.18
N PRO A 99 2.65 7.22 9.89
CA PRO A 99 3.91 6.69 9.38
C PRO A 99 4.96 7.80 9.26
N GLU A 100 6.24 7.46 9.19
CA GLU A 100 7.30 8.43 8.93
C GLU A 100 7.18 9.04 7.53
N TYR A 101 7.23 10.38 7.43
CA TYR A 101 7.02 11.14 6.19
C TYR A 101 7.78 10.59 4.97
N LYS A 102 9.10 10.43 5.06
CA LYS A 102 9.95 9.98 3.93
C LYS A 102 9.59 8.56 3.50
N LYS A 103 9.33 7.65 4.45
CA LYS A 103 8.95 6.27 4.18
C LYS A 103 7.56 6.20 3.53
N PHE A 104 6.61 6.96 4.07
CA PHE A 104 5.27 7.05 3.51
C PHE A 104 5.29 7.58 2.08
N LEU A 105 5.98 8.68 1.81
CA LEU A 105 6.07 9.24 0.46
C LEU A 105 6.72 8.27 -0.53
N ARG A 106 7.70 7.47 -0.10
CA ARG A 106 8.28 6.42 -0.95
C ARG A 106 7.25 5.35 -1.32
N MET A 107 6.42 4.92 -0.37
CA MET A 107 5.31 4.01 -0.64
C MET A 107 4.24 4.66 -1.53
N TYR A 108 3.82 5.88 -1.21
CA TYR A 108 2.79 6.63 -1.92
C TYR A 108 3.17 6.88 -3.39
N ASN A 109 4.43 7.27 -3.64
CA ASN A 109 4.95 7.56 -4.97
C ASN A 109 5.42 6.32 -5.75
N ASN A 110 5.35 5.13 -5.14
CA ASN A 110 5.71 3.90 -5.85
C ASN A 110 4.76 3.67 -7.04
N LYS A 111 5.32 3.22 -8.17
CA LYS A 111 4.57 2.95 -9.41
C LYS A 111 3.37 2.02 -9.21
N TYR A 112 3.48 1.02 -8.35
CA TYR A 112 2.39 0.08 -8.05
C TYR A 112 1.35 0.70 -7.13
N SER A 113 1.76 1.42 -6.08
CA SER A 113 0.84 2.15 -5.20
C SER A 113 -0.02 3.15 -5.96
N ARG A 114 0.57 3.91 -6.88
CA ARG A 114 -0.17 4.86 -7.73
C ARG A 114 -1.24 4.16 -8.57
N LYS A 115 -0.93 2.97 -9.11
CA LYS A 115 -1.91 2.16 -9.86
C LYS A 115 -3.04 1.66 -8.97
N VAL A 116 -2.74 1.27 -7.72
CA VAL A 116 -3.74 0.83 -6.74
C VAL A 116 -4.69 1.97 -6.40
N LEU A 117 -4.18 3.18 -6.11
CA LEU A 117 -5.03 4.35 -5.85
C LEU A 117 -5.91 4.72 -7.06
N ALA A 118 -5.35 4.67 -8.26
CA ALA A 118 -6.11 4.90 -9.49
C ALA A 118 -7.23 3.84 -9.67
N ALA A 119 -6.94 2.57 -9.41
CA ALA A 119 -7.95 1.50 -9.49
C ALA A 119 -9.02 1.61 -8.39
N HIS A 120 -8.64 2.04 -7.19
CA HIS A 120 -9.57 2.25 -6.08
C HIS A 120 -10.57 3.37 -6.39
N THR A 121 -10.07 4.52 -6.88
CA THR A 121 -10.89 5.70 -7.23
C THR A 121 -11.74 5.54 -8.48
N GLN A 122 -11.34 4.67 -9.41
CA GLN A 122 -12.12 4.39 -10.62
C GLN A 122 -13.53 3.88 -10.26
N ALA A 123 -14.55 4.19 -11.05
CA ALA A 123 -15.86 3.57 -10.90
C ALA A 123 -15.82 2.07 -11.27
N PRO A 124 -16.57 1.19 -10.57
CA PRO A 124 -16.72 -0.21 -10.97
C PRO A 124 -17.33 -0.34 -12.36
N ARG A 125 -16.84 -1.30 -13.15
CA ARG A 125 -17.37 -1.55 -14.50
C ARG A 125 -18.74 -2.21 -14.49
N TYR A 126 -19.02 -3.02 -13.48
CA TYR A 126 -20.28 -3.75 -13.36
C TYR A 126 -20.94 -3.40 -12.03
N ALA A 127 -22.25 -3.17 -12.05
CA ALA A 127 -23.02 -2.87 -10.85
C ALA A 127 -23.40 -4.14 -10.09
N VAL A 128 -23.80 -3.99 -8.82
CA VAL A 128 -24.43 -5.06 -8.04
C VAL A 128 -25.66 -5.59 -8.79
N SER A 129 -25.96 -6.87 -8.62
CA SER A 129 -27.02 -7.61 -9.32
C SER A 129 -26.81 -7.81 -10.82
N THR A 130 -25.65 -7.43 -11.37
CA THR A 130 -25.32 -7.73 -12.78
C THR A 130 -25.01 -9.22 -12.94
N HIS A 131 -25.58 -9.85 -13.97
CA HIS A 131 -25.24 -11.22 -14.37
C HIS A 131 -23.93 -11.26 -15.16
N ILE A 132 -22.94 -11.92 -14.59
CA ILE A 132 -21.58 -12.01 -15.14
C ILE A 132 -21.15 -13.46 -15.31
N GLN A 133 -20.11 -13.65 -16.11
CA GLN A 133 -19.46 -14.94 -16.33
C GLN A 133 -17.94 -14.77 -16.44
N GLY A 134 -17.21 -15.85 -16.18
CA GLY A 134 -15.76 -15.89 -16.36
C GLY A 134 -15.35 -15.68 -17.82
N ARG A 135 -14.23 -15.00 -18.04
CA ARG A 135 -13.54 -14.99 -19.35
C ARG A 135 -12.92 -16.36 -19.64
N THR A 136 -12.63 -16.60 -20.91
CA THR A 136 -12.03 -17.86 -21.37
C THR A 136 -10.71 -18.18 -20.68
N ASN A 137 -9.92 -17.15 -20.34
CA ASN A 137 -8.63 -17.28 -19.67
C ASN A 137 -8.71 -17.22 -18.12
N LEU A 138 -9.91 -17.32 -17.53
CA LEU A 138 -10.07 -17.37 -16.08
C LEU A 138 -9.44 -18.65 -15.53
N ASN A 139 -8.41 -18.52 -14.71
CA ASN A 139 -7.77 -19.62 -14.02
C ASN A 139 -8.41 -19.83 -12.65
N ALA A 140 -9.10 -20.96 -12.46
CA ALA A 140 -9.83 -21.26 -11.22
C ALA A 140 -8.95 -21.32 -9.96
N TYR A 141 -7.68 -21.70 -10.09
CA TYR A 141 -6.76 -21.82 -8.97
C TYR A 141 -6.17 -20.47 -8.54
N LYS A 142 -5.97 -19.56 -9.49
CA LYS A 142 -5.27 -18.28 -9.25
C LYS A 142 -6.19 -17.08 -9.12
N ASP A 143 -7.31 -17.09 -9.85
CA ASP A 143 -8.15 -15.91 -10.05
C ASP A 143 -9.46 -15.96 -9.25
N ILE A 144 -9.76 -17.10 -8.61
CA ILE A 144 -10.97 -17.31 -7.81
C ILE A 144 -10.56 -17.55 -6.35
N GLU A 145 -11.10 -16.72 -5.47
CA GLU A 145 -10.98 -16.87 -4.02
C GLU A 145 -12.33 -17.31 -3.45
N ILE A 146 -12.32 -18.32 -2.58
CA ILE A 146 -13.51 -18.82 -1.88
C ILE A 146 -13.13 -18.95 -0.41
N ASP A 147 -13.98 -18.42 0.47
CA ASP A 147 -13.75 -18.46 1.91
C ASP A 147 -13.77 -19.91 2.42
N SER A 148 -12.81 -20.26 3.28
CA SER A 148 -12.50 -21.57 3.86
C SER A 148 -13.62 -22.63 3.82
N VAL A 149 -13.69 -23.36 2.71
CA VAL A 149 -14.59 -24.50 2.49
C VAL A 149 -13.79 -25.74 2.10
N ALA A 150 -14.38 -26.91 2.31
CA ALA A 150 -13.80 -28.16 1.83
C ALA A 150 -13.56 -28.12 0.31
N TRP A 151 -12.47 -28.75 -0.14
CA TRP A 151 -12.04 -28.71 -1.55
C TRP A 151 -13.11 -29.23 -2.53
N THR A 152 -13.85 -30.28 -2.16
CA THR A 152 -14.94 -30.83 -2.98
C THR A 152 -16.04 -29.80 -3.22
N THR A 153 -16.40 -29.04 -2.18
CA THR A 153 -17.36 -27.94 -2.27
C THR A 153 -16.83 -26.80 -3.14
N GLN A 154 -15.56 -26.44 -2.99
CA GLN A 154 -14.90 -25.43 -3.83
C GLN A 154 -14.97 -25.78 -5.32
N SER A 155 -14.62 -27.01 -5.68
CA SER A 155 -14.67 -27.48 -7.07
C SER A 155 -16.08 -27.40 -7.65
N ALA A 156 -17.10 -27.85 -6.91
CA ALA A 156 -18.49 -27.79 -7.35
C ALA A 156 -19.00 -26.35 -7.57
N VAL A 157 -18.61 -25.41 -6.70
CA VAL A 157 -18.97 -23.99 -6.82
C VAL A 157 -18.32 -23.37 -8.07
N VAL A 158 -17.04 -23.66 -8.30
CA VAL A 158 -16.31 -23.19 -9.48
C VAL A 158 -16.92 -23.74 -10.77
N GLU A 159 -17.29 -25.02 -10.81
CA GLU A 159 -17.93 -25.63 -11.98
C GLU A 159 -19.28 -24.97 -12.29
N LYS A 160 -20.12 -24.75 -11.28
CA LYS A 160 -21.39 -24.03 -11.44
C LYS A 160 -21.18 -22.63 -11.98
N PHE A 161 -20.19 -21.90 -11.47
CA PHE A 161 -19.85 -20.58 -11.98
C PHE A 161 -19.37 -20.60 -13.43
N LYS A 162 -18.51 -21.56 -13.81
CA LYS A 162 -18.04 -21.71 -15.19
C LYS A 162 -19.18 -22.02 -16.15
N LYS A 163 -20.16 -22.82 -15.73
CA LYS A 163 -21.29 -23.25 -16.56
C LYS A 163 -22.37 -22.19 -16.70
N HIS A 164 -22.74 -21.52 -15.60
CA HIS A 164 -23.93 -20.65 -15.56
C HIS A 164 -23.62 -19.19 -15.24
N GLY A 165 -22.38 -18.86 -14.87
CA GLY A 165 -22.04 -17.55 -14.34
C GLY A 165 -22.62 -17.32 -12.94
N GLY A 166 -22.77 -16.06 -12.58
CA GLY A 166 -23.29 -15.64 -11.28
C GLY A 166 -23.66 -14.16 -11.23
N PHE A 167 -24.25 -13.76 -10.12
CA PHE A 167 -24.65 -12.37 -9.88
C PHE A 167 -23.69 -11.69 -8.91
N ILE A 168 -23.33 -10.44 -9.20
CA ILE A 168 -22.54 -9.63 -8.27
C ILE A 168 -23.38 -9.31 -7.04
N MET A 169 -22.91 -9.72 -5.86
CA MET A 169 -23.52 -9.39 -4.57
C MET A 169 -22.96 -8.10 -3.98
N GLU A 170 -21.64 -7.92 -4.07
CA GLU A 170 -20.93 -6.85 -3.37
C GLU A 170 -19.69 -6.45 -4.17
N ILE A 171 -19.37 -5.15 -4.13
CA ILE A 171 -18.13 -4.61 -4.66
C ILE A 171 -17.18 -4.41 -3.49
N ARG A 172 -16.09 -5.19 -3.48
CA ARG A 172 -15.11 -5.17 -2.41
C ARG A 172 -14.23 -3.92 -2.50
N PRO A 173 -14.03 -3.19 -1.39
CA PRO A 173 -13.19 -1.99 -1.40
C PRO A 173 -11.70 -2.32 -1.54
N GLU A 174 -11.29 -3.54 -1.18
CA GLU A 174 -9.89 -3.95 -1.18
C GLU A 174 -9.36 -4.23 -2.59
N ILE A 175 -8.18 -3.70 -2.87
CA ILE A 175 -7.44 -3.95 -4.11
C ILE A 175 -6.26 -4.86 -3.79
N TYR A 176 -6.20 -6.04 -4.41
CA TYR A 176 -5.11 -7.01 -4.18
C TYR A 176 -4.06 -7.02 -5.29
N SER A 177 -4.40 -6.48 -6.47
CA SER A 177 -3.49 -6.36 -7.60
C SER A 177 -3.39 -4.92 -8.09
N HIS A 178 -2.20 -4.52 -8.52
CA HIS A 178 -1.98 -3.25 -9.22
C HIS A 178 -2.37 -3.32 -10.72
N ALA A 179 -2.95 -4.43 -11.18
CA ALA A 179 -3.37 -4.61 -12.57
C ALA A 179 -4.59 -3.77 -12.92
N LYS A 180 -4.79 -3.48 -14.22
CA LYS A 180 -6.01 -2.82 -14.69
C LYS A 180 -7.21 -3.74 -14.49
N GLY A 181 -8.30 -3.22 -13.91
CA GLY A 181 -9.49 -4.01 -13.58
C GLY A 181 -9.29 -4.90 -12.35
N SER A 182 -8.53 -4.44 -11.36
CA SER A 182 -8.26 -5.15 -10.11
C SER A 182 -9.32 -4.98 -9.02
N LYS A 183 -10.43 -4.29 -9.31
CA LYS A 183 -11.60 -4.26 -8.42
C LYS A 183 -12.13 -5.67 -8.23
N ARG A 184 -12.51 -6.00 -7.00
CA ARG A 184 -12.94 -7.35 -6.63
C ARG A 184 -14.45 -7.37 -6.43
N TYR A 185 -15.08 -8.41 -6.95
CA TYR A 185 -16.51 -8.64 -6.80
C TYR A 185 -16.75 -9.91 -6.03
N LYS A 186 -17.62 -9.83 -5.01
CA LYS A 186 -18.23 -11.00 -4.39
C LYS A 186 -19.42 -11.41 -5.25
N ILE A 187 -19.42 -12.64 -5.72
CA ILE A 187 -20.34 -13.15 -6.73
C ILE A 187 -21.00 -14.40 -6.18
N LEU A 188 -22.32 -14.52 -6.36
CA LEU A 188 -23.06 -15.75 -6.09
C LEU A 188 -23.26 -16.52 -7.41
N PRO A 189 -22.64 -17.70 -7.59
CA PRO A 189 -22.90 -18.53 -8.76
C PRO A 189 -24.32 -19.08 -8.75
N ILE A 190 -24.90 -19.23 -9.94
CA ILE A 190 -26.24 -19.81 -10.09
C ILE A 190 -26.21 -21.28 -9.66
N GLY A 191 -27.13 -21.66 -8.75
CA GLY A 191 -27.21 -23.01 -8.21
C GLY A 191 -26.18 -23.34 -7.13
N ALA A 192 -25.41 -22.35 -6.65
CA ALA A 192 -24.53 -22.47 -5.49
C ALA A 192 -25.05 -21.62 -4.32
N THR A 193 -24.67 -22.01 -3.09
CA THR A 193 -24.97 -21.25 -1.86
C THR A 193 -23.77 -20.47 -1.36
N ILE A 194 -22.57 -20.76 -1.87
CA ILE A 194 -21.31 -20.17 -1.44
C ILE A 194 -20.86 -19.15 -2.49
N PRO A 195 -20.57 -17.90 -2.08
CA PRO A 195 -20.06 -16.90 -2.97
C PRO A 195 -18.57 -17.12 -3.27
N LEU A 196 -18.12 -16.54 -4.37
CA LEU A 196 -16.72 -16.49 -4.77
C LEU A 196 -16.29 -15.03 -4.99
N ILE A 197 -14.99 -14.78 -4.92
CA ILE A 197 -14.41 -13.46 -5.14
C ILE A 197 -13.50 -13.51 -6.37
N ILE A 198 -13.76 -12.64 -7.34
CA ILE A 198 -12.99 -12.54 -8.60
C ILE A 198 -12.72 -11.07 -8.91
N GLU A 199 -11.54 -10.77 -9.47
CA GLU A 199 -11.24 -9.44 -10.00
C GLU A 199 -11.96 -9.17 -11.34
N GLU A 200 -12.45 -7.94 -11.50
CA GLU A 200 -13.22 -7.45 -12.64
C GLU A 200 -12.63 -7.81 -14.01
N ARG A 201 -11.30 -7.76 -14.15
CA ARG A 201 -10.59 -8.07 -15.40
C ARG A 201 -10.84 -9.49 -15.91
N HIS A 202 -11.13 -10.44 -15.04
CA HIS A 202 -11.40 -11.84 -15.43
C HIS A 202 -12.88 -12.09 -15.77
N LEU A 203 -13.71 -11.04 -15.76
CA LEU A 203 -15.15 -11.15 -15.93
C LEU A 203 -15.63 -10.46 -17.21
N LYS A 204 -16.75 -10.96 -17.73
CA LYS A 204 -17.52 -10.38 -18.83
C LYS A 204 -19.01 -10.49 -18.52
N LEU A 205 -19.83 -9.64 -19.15
CA LEU A 205 -21.28 -9.79 -19.08
C LEU A 205 -21.69 -11.17 -19.59
N HIS A 206 -22.64 -11.79 -18.90
CA HIS A 206 -23.30 -12.97 -19.45
C HIS A 206 -24.13 -12.54 -20.67
N ARG A 207 -23.98 -13.26 -21.78
CA ARG A 207 -24.80 -13.06 -22.97
C ARG A 207 -25.58 -14.34 -23.15
N LYS A 208 -26.91 -14.25 -23.27
CA LYS A 208 -27.69 -15.38 -23.77
C LYS A 208 -27.15 -15.73 -25.15
N THR A 209 -26.73 -16.96 -25.33
CA THR A 209 -26.54 -17.53 -26.67
C THR A 209 -27.88 -17.39 -27.39
N LYS A 210 -27.86 -16.77 -28.58
CA LYS A 210 -29.02 -16.73 -29.47
C LYS A 210 -29.40 -18.15 -29.88
#